data_AF-J6EM29-F1
#
_entry.id   AF-J6EM29-F1
#
_cell.length_a   1.000
_cell.length_b   1.000
_cell.length_c   1.000
_cell.angle_alpha   90.00
_cell.angle_beta   90.00
_cell.angle_gamma   90.00
#
_symmetry.space_group_name_H-M   'P 1'
#
loop_
_entity.id
_entity.type
_entity.pdbx_description
1 polymer ?
#
loop_
_entity_poly.entity_id
_entity_poly.type
_entity_poly.pdbx_seq_one_letter_code
_entity_poly.pdbx_strand_id
1 'polypeptide(L)'
;MIRHSPLRALGARLHSFLYASPPIPIRARRLHTSPCCSKDIWAKYRRPPLKQPDGPSSSLLKQIEPTFAPPAITGPRDKAAEVEGVKIPPKPIPPGDEDCCMSGCVHCVLTIYAEDSEEYQNAMDEAKKRLESKGIPRDKWPAVMDELEQKETEKNEPAVDPSMAAFMALENKLKKK
;
A
#
# COMPACT_ATOMS: atom_id res chain seq x y z
N MET A 1 -2.34 2.99 -77.63
CA MET A 1 -1.39 3.21 -76.50
C MET A 1 -2.25 3.65 -75.32
N ILE A 2 -2.28 3.10 -74.11
CA ILE A 2 -1.54 2.04 -73.41
C ILE A 2 -2.53 1.43 -72.38
N ARG A 3 -2.23 0.20 -72.01
CA ARG A 3 -2.95 -0.80 -71.23
C ARG A 3 -3.22 -0.43 -69.76
N HIS A 4 -4.30 -1.02 -69.23
CA HIS A 4 -4.46 -1.65 -67.90
C HIS A 4 -3.47 -1.28 -66.77
N SER A 5 -3.97 -0.85 -65.61
CA SER A 5 -4.11 -1.72 -64.43
C SER A 5 -4.50 -0.95 -63.15
N PRO A 6 -5.35 -1.53 -62.28
CA PRO A 6 -5.64 -1.03 -60.94
C PRO A 6 -4.53 -1.38 -59.93
N LEU A 7 -4.23 -0.43 -59.05
CA LEU A 7 -3.29 -0.61 -57.94
C LEU A 7 -3.79 -1.67 -56.96
N ARG A 8 -2.96 -2.71 -56.82
CA ARG A 8 -3.12 -3.87 -55.94
C ARG A 8 -3.18 -3.44 -54.47
N ALA A 9 -4.29 -3.75 -53.82
CA ALA A 9 -4.34 -3.92 -52.37
C ALA A 9 -3.51 -5.16 -51.99
N LEU A 10 -2.38 -4.97 -51.32
CA LEU A 10 -1.66 -6.03 -50.62
C LEU A 10 -2.20 -6.11 -49.19
N GLY A 11 -3.42 -6.66 -49.07
CA GLY A 11 -3.99 -7.10 -47.80
C GLY A 11 -3.46 -8.49 -47.47
N ALA A 12 -2.88 -8.61 -46.28
CA ALA A 12 -2.23 -9.78 -45.74
C ALA A 12 -3.06 -11.07 -45.88
N ARG A 13 -2.44 -12.12 -46.44
CA ARG A 13 -2.89 -13.50 -46.30
C ARG A 13 -2.74 -13.89 -44.83
N LEU A 14 -3.80 -13.70 -44.05
CA LEU A 14 -3.99 -14.41 -42.79
C LEU A 14 -4.16 -15.89 -43.13
N HIS A 15 -3.08 -16.66 -42.95
CA HIS A 15 -3.14 -18.11 -42.98
C HIS A 15 -3.90 -18.56 -41.74
N SER A 16 -5.18 -18.85 -41.92
CA SER A 16 -6.01 -19.58 -40.96
C SER A 16 -5.48 -21.01 -40.81
N PHE A 17 -4.40 -21.18 -40.05
CA PHE A 17 -4.04 -22.49 -39.52
C PHE A 17 -4.96 -22.78 -38.34
N LEU A 18 -6.15 -23.30 -38.65
CA LEU A 18 -6.99 -24.02 -37.70
C LEU A 18 -6.25 -25.30 -37.31
N TYR A 19 -5.33 -25.19 -36.34
CA TYR A 19 -4.77 -26.35 -35.65
C TYR A 19 -5.78 -26.79 -34.57
N ALA A 20 -6.86 -27.40 -35.01
CA ALA A 20 -7.74 -28.16 -34.12
C ALA A 20 -6.99 -29.42 -33.68
N SER A 21 -6.26 -29.35 -32.58
CA SER A 21 -5.74 -30.56 -31.92
C SER A 21 -6.92 -31.39 -31.44
N PRO A 22 -7.03 -32.68 -31.80
CA PRO A 22 -8.08 -33.53 -31.26
C PRO A 22 -7.90 -33.68 -29.74
N PRO A 23 -8.99 -33.66 -28.94
CA PRO A 23 -8.89 -33.86 -27.51
C PRO A 23 -8.34 -35.25 -27.22
N ILE A 24 -7.20 -35.31 -26.53
CA ILE A 24 -6.62 -36.55 -26.03
C ILE A 24 -7.65 -37.14 -25.05
N PRO A 25 -8.15 -38.38 -25.25
CA PRO A 25 -9.03 -39.00 -24.28
C PRO A 25 -8.22 -39.31 -23.02
N ILE A 26 -8.36 -38.48 -22.00
CA ILE A 26 -7.85 -38.77 -20.66
C ILE A 26 -8.69 -39.93 -20.13
N ARG A 27 -8.26 -41.17 -20.36
CA ARG A 27 -8.78 -42.31 -19.61
C ARG A 27 -8.46 -42.05 -18.15
N ALA A 28 -9.47 -41.68 -17.36
CA ALA A 28 -9.36 -41.65 -15.91
C ALA A 28 -8.87 -43.04 -15.48
N ARG A 29 -7.60 -43.13 -15.08
CA ARG A 29 -7.12 -44.31 -14.36
C ARG A 29 -7.95 -44.36 -13.10
N ARG A 30 -8.84 -45.35 -13.04
CA ARG A 30 -9.62 -45.68 -11.86
C ARG A 30 -8.57 -45.99 -10.79
N LEU A 31 -8.31 -45.02 -9.91
CA LEU A 31 -7.45 -45.21 -8.76
C LEU A 31 -8.03 -46.40 -8.01
N HIS A 32 -7.28 -47.49 -7.97
CA HIS A 32 -7.64 -48.62 -7.16
C HIS A 32 -7.73 -48.10 -5.73
N THR A 33 -8.93 -48.08 -5.16
CA THR A 33 -9.10 -47.86 -3.73
C THR A 33 -8.64 -49.14 -3.05
N SER A 34 -7.32 -49.30 -2.94
CA SER A 34 -6.74 -50.37 -2.13
C SER A 34 -7.06 -50.04 -0.67
N PRO A 35 -7.74 -50.91 0.08
CA PRO A 35 -8.20 -50.59 1.44
C PRO A 35 -7.09 -50.51 2.50
N CYS A 36 -5.82 -50.58 2.11
CA CYS A 36 -4.72 -50.70 3.06
C CYS A 36 -3.94 -49.39 3.19
N CYS A 37 -4.16 -48.71 4.32
CA CYS A 37 -3.37 -47.61 4.89
C CYS A 37 -3.58 -46.20 4.31
N SER A 38 -4.77 -45.62 4.54
CA SER A 38 -4.84 -44.20 4.94
C SER A 38 -4.34 -44.08 6.38
N LYS A 39 -3.03 -44.16 6.60
CA LYS A 39 -2.45 -43.79 7.88
C LYS A 39 -2.34 -42.27 7.87
N ASP A 40 -3.17 -41.60 8.65
CA ASP A 40 -3.05 -40.16 8.91
C ASP A 40 -1.69 -39.91 9.59
N ILE A 41 -0.67 -39.65 8.77
CA ILE A 41 0.72 -39.42 9.21
C ILE A 41 0.79 -38.20 10.16
N TRP A 42 -0.21 -37.31 10.04
CA TRP A 42 -0.37 -36.10 10.83
C TRP A 42 -1.25 -36.29 12.08
N ALA A 43 -1.81 -37.48 12.34
CA ALA A 43 -2.63 -37.73 13.53
C ALA A 43 -1.86 -37.46 14.84
N LYS A 44 -0.57 -37.83 14.87
CA LYS A 44 0.35 -37.56 16.00
C LYS A 44 0.65 -36.06 16.17
N TYR A 45 0.61 -35.29 15.09
CA TYR A 45 0.94 -33.86 15.09
C TYR A 45 -0.30 -32.97 15.13
N ARG A 46 -1.51 -33.57 15.11
CA ARG A 46 -2.75 -32.84 15.27
C ARG A 46 -2.81 -32.32 16.70
N ARG A 47 -2.76 -31.00 16.86
CA ARG A 47 -2.98 -30.34 18.14
C ARG A 47 -4.28 -30.89 18.73
N PRO A 48 -4.29 -31.45 19.95
CA PRO A 48 -5.52 -31.83 20.61
C PRO A 48 -6.49 -30.65 20.57
N PRO A 49 -7.80 -30.88 20.38
CA PRO A 49 -8.76 -29.79 20.47
C PRO A 49 -8.54 -29.12 21.83
N LEU A 50 -8.17 -27.83 21.79
CA LEU A 50 -8.01 -27.05 23.01
C LEU A 50 -9.35 -27.13 23.71
N LYS A 51 -9.42 -27.87 24.82
CA LYS A 51 -10.56 -27.83 25.71
C LYS A 51 -10.64 -26.37 26.14
N GLN A 52 -11.60 -25.65 25.58
CA GLN A 52 -11.84 -24.28 25.99
C GLN A 52 -12.04 -24.35 27.50
N PRO A 53 -11.20 -23.67 28.30
CA PRO A 53 -11.42 -23.65 29.74
C PRO A 53 -12.83 -23.14 29.92
N ASP A 54 -13.64 -23.91 30.64
CA ASP A 54 -14.96 -23.51 31.11
C ASP A 54 -14.77 -22.14 31.77
N GLY A 55 -15.11 -21.08 31.01
CA GLY A 55 -14.77 -19.72 31.38
C GLY A 55 -15.34 -19.41 32.76
N PRO A 56 -14.68 -18.57 33.57
CA PRO A 56 -15.29 -18.11 34.80
C PRO A 56 -16.67 -17.55 34.46
N SER A 57 -17.68 -17.94 35.25
CA SER A 57 -19.07 -17.50 35.13
C SER A 57 -19.14 -16.07 34.59
N SER A 58 -19.91 -15.90 33.51
CA SER A 58 -20.27 -14.66 32.80
C SER A 58 -20.32 -13.37 33.65
N SER A 59 -20.55 -13.50 34.95
CA SER A 59 -20.43 -12.47 35.98
C SER A 59 -19.08 -11.72 36.05
N LEU A 60 -17.94 -12.38 35.77
CA LEU A 60 -16.60 -11.74 35.94
C LEU A 60 -16.19 -10.90 34.72
N LEU A 61 -16.76 -11.15 33.54
CA LEU A 61 -16.59 -10.30 32.35
C LEU A 61 -17.26 -8.93 32.49
N LYS A 62 -18.08 -8.73 33.52
CA LYS A 62 -18.75 -7.46 33.83
C LYS A 62 -17.92 -6.51 34.70
N GLN A 63 -16.78 -6.97 35.22
CA GLN A 63 -15.96 -6.20 36.16
C GLN A 63 -14.61 -5.76 35.57
N ILE A 64 -14.29 -6.19 34.36
CA ILE A 64 -13.13 -5.67 33.63
C ILE A 64 -13.65 -4.51 32.80
N GLU A 65 -13.91 -3.38 33.46
CA GLU A 65 -13.88 -2.13 32.72
C GLU A 65 -12.43 -1.91 32.30
N PRO A 66 -12.13 -1.76 31.00
CA PRO A 66 -10.80 -1.39 30.58
C PRO A 66 -10.54 0.04 31.07
N THR A 67 -9.84 0.18 32.21
CA THR A 67 -9.29 1.46 32.68
C THR A 67 -8.09 1.90 31.82
N PHE A 68 -8.05 1.51 30.55
CA PHE A 68 -7.16 2.10 29.58
C PHE A 68 -7.93 3.23 28.92
N ALA A 69 -7.95 4.37 29.61
CA ALA A 69 -8.29 5.62 28.96
C ALA A 69 -7.32 5.75 27.77
N PRO A 70 -7.80 5.85 26.52
CA PRO A 70 -6.92 6.16 25.41
C PRO A 70 -6.20 7.47 25.76
N PRO A 71 -4.88 7.59 25.50
CA PRO A 71 -4.17 8.83 25.77
C PRO A 71 -4.94 9.95 25.08
N ALA A 72 -5.34 10.95 25.87
CA ALA A 72 -6.08 12.10 25.36
C ALA A 72 -5.19 12.78 24.31
N ILE A 73 -5.53 12.58 23.03
CA ILE A 73 -4.87 13.23 21.90
C ILE A 73 -5.29 14.70 21.96
N THR A 74 -4.56 15.50 22.73
CA THR A 74 -4.79 16.94 22.82
C THR A 74 -4.07 17.62 21.65
N GLY A 75 -4.64 17.51 20.46
CA GLY A 75 -4.17 18.20 19.27
C GLY A 75 -5.33 18.58 18.35
N PRO A 76 -5.30 19.73 17.64
CA PRO A 76 -6.34 20.11 16.67
C PRO A 76 -6.42 19.21 15.42
N ARG A 77 -5.70 18.08 15.39
CA ARG A 77 -5.33 17.34 14.17
C ARG A 77 -6.36 16.28 13.73
N ASP A 78 -7.39 16.06 14.54
CA ASP A 78 -8.40 15.03 14.30
C ASP A 78 -9.62 15.53 13.50
N LYS A 79 -9.62 16.80 13.06
CA LYS A 79 -10.75 17.42 12.37
C LYS A 79 -10.50 17.47 10.87
N ALA A 80 -11.29 16.70 10.11
CA ALA A 80 -11.41 16.88 8.67
C ALA A 80 -11.87 18.31 8.38
N ALA A 81 -11.09 19.07 7.61
CA ALA A 81 -11.45 20.42 7.20
C ALA A 81 -12.23 20.35 5.89
N GLU A 82 -13.24 21.20 5.73
CA GLU A 82 -13.96 21.34 4.47
C GLU A 82 -13.89 22.80 4.02
N VAL A 83 -13.43 23.03 2.80
CA VAL A 83 -13.30 24.37 2.21
C VAL A 83 -14.10 24.39 0.92
N GLU A 84 -15.18 25.18 0.88
CA GLU A 84 -15.99 25.41 -0.33
C GLU A 84 -16.43 24.07 -1.01
N GLY A 85 -16.76 23.06 -0.21
CA GLY A 85 -17.17 21.72 -0.65
C GLY A 85 -16.03 20.79 -1.11
N VAL A 86 -14.76 21.17 -0.86
CA VAL A 86 -13.60 20.28 -0.99
C VAL A 86 -13.27 19.72 0.40
N LYS A 87 -13.40 18.41 0.56
CA LYS A 87 -13.04 17.71 1.80
C LYS A 87 -11.53 17.52 1.86
N ILE A 88 -10.93 17.97 2.94
CA ILE A 88 -9.50 17.86 3.23
C ILE A 88 -9.36 16.82 4.35
N PRO A 89 -8.69 15.69 4.08
CA PRO A 89 -8.56 14.63 5.08
C PRO A 89 -7.78 15.13 6.30
N PRO A 90 -8.02 14.58 7.50
CA PRO A 90 -7.17 14.83 8.65
C PRO A 90 -5.84 14.11 8.48
N LYS A 91 -4.80 14.62 9.13
CA LYS A 91 -3.46 14.03 9.08
C LYS A 91 -3.41 12.78 9.95
N PRO A 92 -2.87 11.64 9.46
CA PRO A 92 -2.72 10.45 10.28
C PRO A 92 -1.80 10.70 11.47
N ILE A 93 -2.13 10.07 12.60
CA ILE A 93 -1.38 10.18 13.84
C ILE A 93 -0.21 9.19 13.79
N PRO A 94 1.04 9.64 14.01
CA PRO A 94 2.16 8.72 14.09
C PRO A 94 2.00 7.81 15.31
N PRO A 95 2.29 6.49 15.18
CA PRO A 95 2.29 5.59 16.32
C PRO A 95 3.39 5.95 17.32
N GLY A 96 3.21 5.57 18.58
CA GLY A 96 4.23 5.75 19.63
C GLY A 96 5.42 4.82 19.42
N ASP A 97 6.53 5.11 20.10
CA ASP A 97 7.74 4.28 20.01
C ASP A 97 7.50 2.87 20.60
N GLU A 98 6.65 2.79 21.63
CA GLU A 98 6.23 1.54 22.27
C GLU A 98 5.34 0.65 21.37
N ASP A 99 4.71 1.22 20.33
CA ASP A 99 3.92 0.45 19.37
C ASP A 99 4.82 -0.34 18.39
N CYS A 100 6.12 0.01 18.31
CA CYS A 100 7.09 -0.69 17.49
C CYS A 100 7.77 -1.83 18.28
N CYS A 101 7.27 -3.05 18.13
CA CYS A 101 7.82 -4.25 18.79
C CYS A 101 9.23 -4.66 18.30
N MET A 102 9.75 -4.06 17.21
CA MET A 102 11.04 -4.41 16.57
C MET A 102 11.23 -5.89 16.17
N SER A 103 10.19 -6.71 16.26
CA SER A 103 10.24 -8.16 16.02
C SER A 103 9.94 -8.58 14.59
N GLY A 104 9.73 -7.62 13.66
CA GLY A 104 9.43 -7.91 12.26
C GLY A 104 8.04 -8.52 12.03
N CYS A 105 6.99 -7.86 12.53
CA CYS A 105 5.61 -8.30 12.31
C CYS A 105 5.18 -8.18 10.84
N VAL A 106 4.33 -9.09 10.37
CA VAL A 106 3.75 -9.07 9.01
C VAL A 106 2.91 -7.81 8.78
N HIS A 107 2.19 -7.35 9.80
CA HIS A 107 1.49 -6.07 9.81
C HIS A 107 2.19 -5.15 10.82
N CYS A 108 3.21 -4.43 10.34
CA CYS A 108 3.92 -3.47 11.16
C CYS A 108 3.11 -2.17 11.23
N VAL A 109 2.90 -1.64 12.44
CA VAL A 109 2.16 -0.39 12.66
C VAL A 109 2.82 0.77 11.91
N LEU A 110 4.15 0.80 11.86
CA LEU A 110 4.90 1.80 11.10
C LEU A 110 4.68 1.68 9.58
N THR A 111 4.49 0.47 9.07
CA THR A 111 4.17 0.25 7.64
C THR A 111 2.77 0.75 7.33
N ILE A 112 1.78 0.41 8.15
CA ILE A 112 0.41 0.91 7.99
C ILE A 112 0.38 2.44 8.05
N TYR A 113 1.08 3.03 9.02
CA TYR A 113 1.19 4.49 9.10
C TYR A 113 1.88 5.10 7.87
N ALA A 114 2.91 4.45 7.32
CA ALA A 114 3.56 4.93 6.10
C ALA A 114 2.58 4.93 4.92
N GLU A 115 1.83 3.85 4.73
CA GLU A 115 0.77 3.73 3.72
C GLU A 115 -0.29 4.83 3.91
N ASP A 116 -0.82 5.00 5.13
CA ASP A 116 -1.80 6.05 5.46
C ASP A 116 -1.23 7.46 5.20
N SER A 117 0.07 7.67 5.45
CA SER A 117 0.72 8.96 5.24
C SER A 117 0.91 9.29 3.75
N GLU A 118 1.16 8.28 2.91
CA GLU A 118 1.22 8.42 1.45
C GLU A 118 -0.17 8.69 0.85
N GLU A 119 -1.19 7.95 1.30
CA GLU A 119 -2.58 8.20 0.91
C GLU A 119 -3.03 9.61 1.28
N TYR A 120 -2.67 10.07 2.48
CA TYR A 120 -2.93 11.44 2.92
C TYR A 120 -2.28 12.48 2.00
N GLN A 121 -1.01 12.29 1.61
CA GLN A 121 -0.33 13.21 0.69
C GLN A 121 -1.03 13.26 -0.67
N ASN A 122 -1.39 12.11 -1.23
CA ASN A 122 -2.12 12.03 -2.50
C ASN A 122 -3.47 12.76 -2.42
N ALA A 123 -4.21 12.54 -1.33
CA ALA A 123 -5.49 13.20 -1.11
C ALA A 123 -5.35 14.72 -0.89
N MET A 124 -4.25 15.18 -0.28
CA MET A 124 -3.93 16.60 -0.17
C MET A 124 -3.65 17.23 -1.54
N ASP A 125 -2.87 16.57 -2.40
CA ASP A 125 -2.61 17.04 -3.76
C ASP A 125 -3.86 17.10 -4.62
N GLU A 126 -4.74 16.10 -4.49
CA GLU A 126 -6.06 16.14 -5.11
C GLU A 126 -6.91 17.30 -4.60
N ALA A 127 -6.92 17.54 -3.28
CA ALA A 127 -7.65 18.66 -2.70
C ALA A 127 -7.12 20.00 -3.21
N LYS A 128 -5.79 20.18 -3.29
CA LYS A 128 -5.16 21.38 -3.87
C LYS A 128 -5.60 21.60 -5.32
N LYS A 129 -5.50 20.58 -6.18
CA LYS A 129 -5.96 20.65 -7.59
C LYS A 129 -7.45 21.02 -7.69
N ARG A 130 -8.29 20.49 -6.80
CA ARG A 130 -9.72 20.82 -6.73
C ARG A 130 -9.97 22.27 -6.28
N LEU A 131 -9.17 22.81 -5.36
CA LEU A 131 -9.27 24.22 -4.95
C LEU A 131 -8.80 25.17 -6.05
N GLU A 132 -7.71 24.82 -6.74
CA GLU A 132 -7.18 25.59 -7.88
C GLU A 132 -8.17 25.64 -9.04
N SER A 133 -8.77 24.49 -9.41
CA SER A 133 -9.80 24.44 -10.46
C SER A 133 -11.05 25.26 -10.12
N LYS A 134 -11.35 25.47 -8.84
CA LYS A 134 -12.42 26.37 -8.37
C LYS A 134 -11.99 27.85 -8.34
N GLY A 135 -10.72 28.16 -8.59
CA GLY A 135 -10.18 29.52 -8.57
C GLY A 135 -10.16 30.14 -7.16
N ILE A 136 -10.05 29.32 -6.11
CA ILE A 136 -10.06 29.80 -4.73
C ILE A 136 -8.68 30.38 -4.39
N PRO A 137 -8.59 31.66 -3.96
CA PRO A 137 -7.31 32.28 -3.62
C PRO A 137 -6.64 31.55 -2.45
N ARG A 138 -5.30 31.49 -2.49
CA ARG A 138 -4.47 30.76 -1.50
C ARG A 138 -4.72 31.24 -0.06
N ASP A 139 -5.08 32.50 0.14
CA ASP A 139 -5.38 33.08 1.46
C ASP A 139 -6.53 32.37 2.21
N LYS A 140 -7.42 31.68 1.49
CA LYS A 140 -8.55 30.94 2.06
C LYS A 140 -8.23 29.46 2.33
N TRP A 141 -7.02 29.01 1.99
CA TRP A 141 -6.63 27.63 2.16
C TRP A 141 -6.23 27.39 3.63
N PRO A 142 -6.42 26.18 4.16
CA PRO A 142 -6.04 25.90 5.54
C PRO A 142 -4.51 25.83 5.65
N ALA A 143 -3.97 26.36 6.76
CA ALA A 143 -2.53 26.41 7.04
C ALA A 143 -1.82 25.05 6.93
N VAL A 144 -2.56 23.94 7.13
CA VAL A 144 -2.06 22.57 7.00
C VAL A 144 -1.49 22.29 5.59
N MET A 145 -2.03 22.93 4.54
CA MET A 145 -1.53 22.77 3.17
C MET A 145 -0.15 23.41 2.98
N ASP A 146 0.11 24.54 3.63
CA ASP A 146 1.40 25.25 3.56
C ASP A 146 2.48 24.53 4.37
N GLU A 147 2.13 23.96 5.53
CA GLU A 147 3.04 23.17 6.36
C GLU A 147 3.59 21.94 5.64
N LEU A 148 2.79 21.31 4.76
CA LEU A 148 3.24 20.16 3.97
C LEU A 148 4.27 20.55 2.91
N GLU A 149 4.06 21.67 2.22
CA GLU A 149 5.01 22.18 1.22
C GLU A 149 6.33 22.59 1.85
N GLN A 150 6.28 23.23 3.03
CA GLN A 150 7.49 23.55 3.80
C GLN A 150 8.24 22.28 4.22
N LYS A 151 7.53 21.24 4.67
CA LYS A 151 8.16 19.98 5.08
C LYS A 151 8.75 19.19 3.90
N GLU A 152 8.14 19.28 2.73
CA GLU A 152 8.69 18.69 1.50
C GLU A 152 9.91 19.43 1.00
N THR A 153 9.88 20.77 1.00
CA THR A 153 11.04 21.60 0.61
C THR A 153 12.21 21.42 1.57
N GLU A 154 11.96 21.36 2.88
CA GLU A 154 13.01 21.10 3.88
C GLU A 154 13.61 19.68 3.76
N LYS A 155 12.83 18.69 3.31
CA LYS A 155 13.34 17.34 3.01
C LYS A 155 14.05 17.22 1.65
N ASN A 156 13.68 18.02 0.65
CA ASN A 156 14.29 17.99 -0.68
C ASN A 156 15.48 18.94 -0.83
N GLU A 157 15.69 19.85 0.12
CA GLU A 157 16.85 20.73 0.17
C GLU A 157 17.86 20.41 1.30
N PRO A 158 18.39 19.18 1.43
CA PRO A 158 19.76 19.08 1.89
C PRO A 158 20.60 19.48 0.68
N ALA A 159 21.03 20.74 0.65
CA ALA A 159 22.17 21.17 -0.15
C ALA A 159 23.34 20.23 0.19
N VAL A 160 23.47 19.15 -0.59
CA VAL A 160 24.49 18.10 -0.58
C VAL A 160 25.03 17.78 0.82
N ASP A 161 24.68 16.61 1.37
CA ASP A 161 25.22 16.11 2.65
C ASP A 161 26.70 16.54 2.84
N PRO A 162 27.10 17.10 3.99
CA PRO A 162 28.44 17.67 4.17
C PRO A 162 29.57 16.71 3.77
N SER A 163 29.36 15.40 3.91
CA SER A 163 30.26 14.35 3.42
C SER A 163 30.28 14.30 1.89
N MET A 164 29.11 14.19 1.26
CA MET A 164 28.95 14.19 -0.20
C MET A 164 29.53 15.47 -0.84
N ALA A 165 29.39 16.62 -0.18
CA ALA A 165 29.95 17.89 -0.62
C ALA A 165 31.48 17.89 -0.53
N ALA A 166 32.05 17.31 0.53
CA ALA A 166 33.48 17.13 0.67
C ALA A 166 34.07 16.21 -0.41
N PHE A 167 33.38 15.10 -0.73
CA PHE A 167 33.79 14.20 -1.83
C PHE A 167 33.79 14.90 -3.18
N MET A 168 32.72 15.62 -3.52
CA MET A 168 32.64 16.39 -4.76
C MET A 168 33.75 17.45 -4.87
N ALA A 169 34.11 18.10 -3.76
CA ALA A 169 35.21 19.06 -3.73
C ALA A 169 36.58 18.42 -3.96
N LEU A 170 36.82 17.20 -3.44
CA LEU A 170 38.05 16.45 -3.66
C LEU A 170 38.17 15.96 -5.10
N GLU A 171 37.09 15.43 -5.68
CA GLU A 171 37.08 15.01 -7.09
C GLU A 171 37.40 16.17 -8.03
N ASN A 172 36.83 17.35 -7.77
CA ASN A 172 37.09 18.55 -8.56
C ASN A 172 38.55 19.03 -8.45
N LYS A 173 39.21 18.80 -7.31
CA LYS A 173 40.64 19.10 -7.11
C LYS A 173 41.55 18.11 -7.82
N LEU A 174 41.14 16.84 -7.92
CA LEU A 174 41.89 15.81 -8.64
C LEU A 174 41.79 15.96 -10.16
N LYS A 175 40.62 16.36 -10.68
CA LYS A 175 40.40 16.59 -12.12
C LYS A 175 41.13 17.81 -12.69
N LYS A 176 41.61 18.72 -11.84
CA LYS A 176 42.31 19.96 -12.22
C LYS A 176 43.84 19.87 -12.17
N LYS A 177 44.39 18.70 -11.79
CA LYS A 177 45.82 18.39 -11.84
C LYS A 177 46.12 17.52 -13.06
#